data_AF-A0A840UNJ9-F1
#
_entry.id   AF-A0A840UNJ9-F1
#
_cell.length_a   1.000
_cell.length_b   1.000
_cell.length_c   1.000
_cell.angle_alpha   90.00
_cell.angle_beta   90.00
_cell.angle_gamma   90.00
#
_symmetry.space_group_name_H-M   'P 1'
#
loop_
_entity.id
_entity.type
_entity.pdbx_description
1 polymer ?
#
loop_
_entity_poly.entity_id
_entity_poly.type
_entity_poly.pdbx_seq_one_letter_code
_entity_poly.pdbx_strand_id
1 'polypeptide(L)'
;MKIVMILVPLMLILVALGILLFSWAVKNGQYDDLDGPAHRILYDDDKDMIPEDARTEGPENTGKTADNSDPDDDSTPPTAQG
;
A
#
# COMPACT_ATOMS: atom_id res chain seq x y z
N MET A 1 22.55 -19.22 50.62
CA MET A 1 22.90 -18.62 49.31
C MET A 1 22.76 -19.66 48.19
N LYS A 2 21.54 -20.05 47.82
CA LYS A 2 21.27 -21.05 46.76
C LYS A 2 20.42 -20.49 45.61
N ILE A 3 19.66 -19.41 45.88
CA ILE A 3 18.75 -18.80 44.91
C ILE A 3 19.48 -18.25 43.68
N VAL A 4 20.65 -17.64 43.87
CA VAL A 4 21.46 -17.06 42.78
C VAL A 4 21.89 -18.15 41.79
N MET A 5 22.15 -19.36 42.29
CA MET A 5 22.54 -20.51 41.48
C MET A 5 21.41 -21.02 40.56
N ILE A 6 20.15 -20.68 40.87
CA ILE A 6 18.97 -20.97 40.04
C ILE A 6 18.61 -19.75 39.17
N LEU A 7 18.74 -18.54 39.72
CA LEU A 7 18.34 -17.30 39.03
C LEU A 7 19.23 -16.98 37.82
N VAL A 8 20.54 -17.22 37.94
CA VAL A 8 21.50 -16.98 36.84
C VAL A 8 21.18 -17.85 35.61
N PRO A 9 21.09 -19.20 35.72
CA PRO A 9 20.77 -20.01 34.55
C PRO A 9 19.34 -19.75 34.03
N LEU A 10 18.38 -19.46 34.91
CA LEU A 10 17.02 -19.10 34.48
C LEU A 10 17.03 -17.85 33.61
N MET A 11 17.75 -16.79 34.01
CA MET A 11 17.85 -15.57 33.21
C MET A 11 18.55 -15.79 31.87
N LEU A 12 19.61 -16.62 31.83
CA LEU A 12 20.25 -16.98 30.56
C LEU A 12 19.29 -17.71 29.61
N ILE A 13 18.46 -18.62 30.12
CA ILE A 13 17.44 -19.30 29.33
C ILE A 13 16.40 -18.29 28.81
N LEU A 14 15.91 -17.39 29.67
CA LEU A 14 14.93 -16.38 29.25
C LEU A 14 15.48 -15.45 28.16
N VAL A 15 16.72 -15.01 28.29
CA VAL A 15 17.39 -14.18 27.26
C VAL A 15 17.57 -14.97 25.97
N ALA A 16 18.04 -16.23 26.04
CA ALA A 16 18.19 -17.08 24.87
C ALA A 16 16.84 -17.32 24.16
N LEU A 17 15.78 -17.55 24.92
CA LEU A 17 14.43 -17.72 24.40
C LEU A 17 13.91 -16.44 23.74
N GLY A 18 14.15 -15.28 24.37
CA GLY A 18 13.81 -13.98 23.81
C GLY A 18 14.50 -13.73 22.47
N ILE A 19 15.80 -14.01 22.37
CA ILE A 19 16.57 -13.88 21.13
C ILE A 19 16.04 -14.83 20.05
N LEU A 20 15.72 -16.09 20.41
CA LEU A 20 15.15 -17.08 19.50
C LEU A 20 13.79 -16.63 18.93
N LEU A 21 12.89 -16.20 19.81
CA LEU A 21 11.56 -15.73 19.43
C LEU A 21 11.63 -14.46 18.59
N PHE A 22 12.46 -13.50 18.99
CA PHE A 22 12.69 -12.27 18.23
C PHE A 22 13.27 -12.56 16.84
N SER A 23 14.30 -13.41 16.77
CA SER A 23 14.91 -13.80 15.49
C SER A 23 13.91 -14.54 14.59
N TRP A 24 13.03 -15.36 15.17
CA TRP A 24 11.95 -16.00 14.42
C TRP A 24 10.96 -14.95 13.88
N ALA A 25 10.48 -14.02 14.72
CA ALA A 25 9.54 -12.97 14.32
C ALA A 25 10.09 -12.06 13.21
N VAL A 26 11.36 -11.68 13.29
CA VAL A 26 12.06 -10.91 12.24
C VAL A 26 12.10 -11.69 10.94
N LYS A 27 12.47 -12.98 10.97
CA LYS A 27 12.49 -13.85 9.78
C LYS A 27 11.10 -14.09 9.20
N ASN A 28 10.06 -14.03 10.03
CA ASN A 28 8.67 -14.23 9.61
C ASN A 28 8.03 -12.95 9.03
N GLY A 29 8.78 -11.86 8.88
CA GLY A 29 8.30 -10.64 8.23
C GLY A 29 7.26 -9.86 9.03
N GLN A 30 7.15 -10.08 10.35
CA GLN A 30 6.12 -9.41 11.18
C GLN A 30 6.31 -7.88 11.26
N TYR A 31 7.46 -7.37 10.83
CA TYR A 31 7.77 -5.94 10.78
C TYR A 31 7.53 -5.31 9.40
N ASP A 32 7.20 -6.11 8.38
CA ASP A 32 7.02 -5.66 6.99
C ASP A 32 5.70 -4.89 6.80
N ASP A 33 4.72 -5.12 7.69
CA ASP A 33 3.40 -4.44 7.69
C ASP A 33 3.33 -3.29 8.73
N LEU A 34 4.48 -2.78 9.18
CA LEU A 34 4.54 -1.55 10.00
C LEU A 34 4.38 -0.27 9.16
N ASP A 35 4.47 -0.38 7.84
CA ASP A 35 4.06 0.64 6.87
C ASP A 35 2.52 0.72 6.74
N GLY A 36 1.84 0.69 7.91
CA GLY A 36 0.40 0.56 8.02
C GLY A 36 -0.40 1.74 7.43
N PRO A 37 -1.75 1.67 7.51
CA PRO A 37 -2.70 2.61 6.88
C PRO A 37 -2.58 4.08 7.32
N ALA A 38 -1.63 4.43 8.18
CA ALA A 38 -1.35 5.80 8.61
C ALA A 38 -1.02 6.75 7.43
N HIS A 39 -0.46 6.23 6.33
CA HIS A 39 -0.23 7.04 5.13
C HIS A 39 -1.50 7.28 4.30
N ARG A 40 -2.58 6.53 4.53
CA ARG A 40 -3.84 6.70 3.78
C ARG A 40 -4.71 7.81 4.38
N ILE A 41 -4.72 7.95 5.71
CA ILE A 41 -5.58 8.93 6.39
C ILE A 41 -5.15 10.40 6.17
N LEU A 42 -3.89 10.64 5.76
CA LEU A 42 -3.36 11.98 5.51
C LEU A 42 -3.54 12.46 4.06
N TYR A 43 -3.88 11.58 3.12
CA TYR A 43 -3.93 11.92 1.69
C TYR A 43 -5.23 11.47 0.98
N ASP A 44 -6.04 10.60 1.58
CA ASP A 44 -7.30 10.13 0.96
C ASP A 44 -8.45 11.16 1.05
N ASP A 45 -8.40 12.11 2.00
CA ASP A 45 -9.46 13.10 2.23
C ASP A 45 -9.30 14.38 1.38
N ASP A 46 -8.11 14.66 0.86
CA ASP A 46 -7.81 15.93 0.18
C ASP A 46 -8.07 15.88 -1.34
N LYS A 47 -8.20 14.68 -1.93
CA LYS A 47 -8.34 14.50 -3.39
C LYS A 47 -9.60 15.17 -3.97
N ASP A 48 -10.66 15.25 -3.17
CA ASP A 48 -11.95 15.85 -3.54
C ASP A 48 -12.03 17.34 -3.15
N MET A 49 -11.04 17.86 -2.42
CA MET A 49 -10.96 19.24 -1.96
C MET A 49 -10.04 20.13 -2.83
N ILE A 50 -9.30 19.56 -3.78
CA ILE A 50 -8.50 20.33 -4.75
C ILE A 50 -9.43 20.86 -5.86
N PRO A 51 -9.65 22.18 -5.96
CA PRO A 51 -10.48 22.75 -7.01
C PRO A 51 -9.81 22.54 -8.39
N GLU A 52 -10.62 22.33 -9.43
CA GLU A 52 -10.14 21.89 -10.77
C GLU A 52 -9.15 22.87 -11.41
N ASP A 53 -9.23 24.14 -11.03
CA ASP A 53 -8.37 25.25 -11.48
C ASP A 53 -6.97 25.24 -10.84
N ALA A 54 -6.76 24.52 -9.73
CA ALA A 54 -5.47 24.37 -9.06
C ALA A 54 -4.67 23.14 -9.54
N ARG A 55 -5.27 22.25 -10.34
CA ARG A 55 -4.61 21.09 -10.93
C ARG A 55 -3.76 21.55 -12.11
N THR A 56 -2.49 21.85 -11.86
CA THR A 56 -1.52 22.07 -12.94
C THR A 56 -1.35 20.77 -13.71
N GLU A 57 -1.69 20.77 -15.00
CA GLU A 57 -1.53 19.67 -15.93
C GLU A 57 -0.06 19.19 -15.97
N GLY A 58 0.25 18.14 -15.21
CA GLY A 58 1.44 17.30 -15.38
C GLY A 58 1.11 16.13 -16.30
N PRO A 59 2.09 15.60 -17.06
CA PRO A 59 1.81 14.73 -18.19
C PRO A 59 1.12 13.43 -17.75
N GLU A 60 -0.02 13.20 -18.38
CA GLU A 60 -0.67 11.93 -18.62
C GLU A 60 0.28 10.72 -18.51
N ASN A 61 0.12 9.90 -17.46
CA ASN A 61 0.59 8.52 -17.46
C ASN A 61 -0.62 7.58 -17.40
N THR A 62 -1.17 7.37 -18.59
CA THR A 62 -1.72 6.11 -19.11
C THR A 62 -1.93 4.97 -18.11
N GLY A 63 -3.19 4.82 -17.68
CA GLY A 63 -3.64 3.70 -16.85
C GLY A 63 -5.05 3.23 -17.22
N LYS A 64 -5.32 3.05 -18.52
CA LYS A 64 -6.32 2.12 -19.10
C LYS A 64 -7.51 1.74 -18.21
N THR A 65 -8.57 2.54 -18.21
CA THR A 65 -9.94 2.02 -18.04
C THR A 65 -10.52 1.85 -19.43
N ALA A 66 -10.26 0.68 -20.03
CA ALA A 66 -11.05 0.22 -21.16
C ALA A 66 -12.27 -0.48 -20.57
N ASP A 67 -13.34 0.28 -20.36
CA ASP A 67 -14.66 -0.31 -20.16
C ASP A 67 -15.74 0.69 -20.61
N ASN A 68 -16.75 0.14 -21.27
CA ASN A 68 -17.98 0.75 -21.76
C ASN A 68 -17.98 1.25 -23.21
N SER A 69 -18.26 0.25 -24.06
CA SER A 69 -19.07 0.25 -25.28
C SER A 69 -20.06 1.41 -25.45
N ASP A 70 -20.10 2.02 -26.64
CA ASP A 70 -21.30 2.04 -27.49
C ASP A 70 -20.95 2.45 -28.94
N PRO A 71 -21.54 1.82 -29.98
CA PRO A 71 -21.14 2.03 -31.37
C PRO A 71 -22.21 2.78 -32.16
N ASP A 72 -22.43 4.07 -31.91
CA ASP A 72 -23.39 4.84 -32.71
C ASP A 72 -22.91 6.29 -32.85
N ASP A 73 -22.22 6.60 -33.95
CA ASP A 73 -22.38 7.93 -34.55
C ASP A 73 -22.24 7.86 -36.07
N ASP A 74 -23.43 7.89 -36.66
CA ASP A 74 -23.77 7.96 -38.06
C ASP A 74 -23.35 9.31 -38.64
N SER A 75 -22.43 9.31 -39.60
CA SER A 75 -22.10 10.49 -40.41
C SER A 75 -21.49 10.07 -41.74
N THR A 76 -22.30 9.60 -42.68
CA THR A 76 -21.95 9.65 -44.12
C THR A 76 -22.93 10.54 -44.88
N PRO A 77 -22.51 11.72 -45.38
CA PRO A 77 -23.27 12.46 -46.37
C PRO A 77 -23.05 11.87 -47.78
N PRO A 78 -24.03 12.06 -48.70
CA PRO A 78 -24.14 11.27 -49.91
C PRO A 78 -23.16 11.74 -50.99
N THR A 79 -22.47 10.80 -51.64
CA THR A 79 -21.88 11.04 -52.96
C THR A 79 -22.74 10.35 -54.01
N ALA A 80 -23.65 11.12 -54.60
CA ALA A 80 -24.32 10.79 -55.83
C ALA A 80 -23.47 11.30 -56.99
N GLN A 81 -23.05 10.42 -57.92
CA GLN A 81 -22.83 10.61 -59.37
C GLN A 81 -22.54 9.19 -59.92
N GLY A 82 -23.09 8.67 -61.01
CA GLY A 82 -23.92 9.15 -62.12
C GLY A 82 -23.83 8.08 -63.20
#